data_AF-A0A4R4DZ03-F1
#
_entry.id   AF-A0A4R4DZ03-F1
#
_cell.length_a   1.000
_cell.length_b   1.000
_cell.length_c   1.000
_cell.angle_alpha   90.00
_cell.angle_beta   90.00
_cell.angle_gamma   90.00
#
_symmetry.space_group_name_H-M   'P 1'
#
loop_
_entity.id
_entity.type
_entity.pdbx_description
1 polymer ?
#
loop_
_entity_poly.entity_id
_entity_poly.type
_entity_poly.pdbx_seq_one_letter_code
_entity_poly.pdbx_strand_id
1 'polypeptide(L)'
;MKKNIFLGTAAFAALCTLAISCVKDPVQAEAALPQGNVVWDLHESFDSVGKLTSKGWVIKNLSEPMGSTGWRQGRYESAQGMQYKFNGPVPYIGFPAFRANTAPTDFISVDVSAVNGTGNLSAWLISPQIPMKNGDTLIFYTRTADDANYPDYTRDRLQVLANFTDGTANVGSSSTSTGSFTTVLADINQNYIENFNGGYPEVWARARIVINNIPNGVTSTGRFAFRYVGNDAGLQGPNFASIIGIDELTYKHKGE
;
A
#
# COMPACT_ATOMS: atom_id res chain seq x y z
N MET A 1 -28.32 -32.82 -41.42
CA MET A 1 -27.04 -32.30 -40.91
C MET A 1 -27.34 -31.26 -39.84
N LYS A 2 -26.88 -31.51 -38.62
CA LYS A 2 -27.12 -30.69 -37.41
C LYS A 2 -26.35 -29.37 -37.49
N LYS A 3 -26.94 -28.25 -37.08
CA LYS A 3 -26.18 -27.13 -36.48
C LYS A 3 -26.98 -26.51 -35.34
N ASN A 4 -26.43 -26.68 -34.14
CA ASN A 4 -26.94 -26.19 -32.86
C ASN A 4 -26.71 -24.68 -32.74
N ILE A 5 -27.70 -23.98 -32.19
CA ILE A 5 -27.59 -22.60 -31.72
C ILE A 5 -27.06 -22.67 -30.28
N PHE A 6 -25.85 -22.18 -30.05
CA PHE A 6 -25.33 -21.89 -28.71
C PHE A 6 -25.49 -20.39 -28.45
N LEU A 7 -26.40 -20.02 -27.55
CA LEU A 7 -26.36 -18.71 -26.88
C LEU A 7 -25.25 -18.77 -25.83
N GLY A 8 -24.16 -18.07 -26.08
CA GLY A 8 -23.14 -17.78 -25.06
C GLY A 8 -23.51 -16.51 -24.31
N THR A 9 -23.81 -16.62 -23.03
CA THR A 9 -23.91 -15.51 -22.09
C THR A 9 -22.51 -14.96 -21.82
N ALA A 10 -22.20 -13.78 -22.35
CA ALA A 10 -20.99 -13.04 -22.01
C ALA A 10 -21.22 -12.29 -20.68
N ALA A 11 -20.58 -12.77 -19.61
CA ALA A 11 -20.44 -12.01 -18.38
C ALA A 11 -19.40 -10.90 -18.60
N PHE A 12 -19.85 -9.64 -18.60
CA PHE A 12 -18.97 -8.47 -18.67
C PHE A 12 -18.37 -8.23 -17.27
N ALA A 13 -17.16 -8.74 -17.04
CA ALA A 13 -16.33 -8.28 -15.93
C ALA A 13 -15.83 -6.87 -16.27
N ALA A 14 -16.31 -5.86 -15.55
CA ALA A 14 -15.85 -4.49 -15.70
C ALA A 14 -14.42 -4.36 -15.17
N LEU A 15 -13.45 -4.46 -16.09
CA LEU A 15 -12.05 -4.17 -15.84
C LEU A 15 -11.89 -2.65 -15.72
N CYS A 16 -11.86 -2.12 -14.49
CA CYS A 16 -11.51 -0.72 -14.24
C CYS A 16 -10.00 -0.54 -14.47
N THR A 17 -9.62 -0.02 -15.62
CA THR A 17 -8.27 0.45 -15.90
C THR A 17 -8.04 1.76 -15.14
N LEU A 18 -7.18 1.72 -14.12
CA LEU A 18 -6.68 2.94 -13.49
C LEU A 18 -5.68 3.59 -14.45
N ALA A 19 -6.08 4.71 -15.05
CA ALA A 19 -5.14 5.58 -15.75
C ALA A 19 -4.34 6.37 -14.70
N ILE A 20 -3.07 6.01 -14.51
CA ILE A 20 -2.11 6.85 -13.79
C ILE A 20 -1.59 7.87 -14.81
N SER A 21 -2.07 9.11 -14.70
CA SER A 21 -1.56 10.23 -15.49
C SER A 21 -0.24 10.70 -14.87
N CYS A 22 0.88 10.46 -15.55
CA CYS A 22 2.18 11.03 -15.18
C CYS A 22 2.30 12.44 -15.75
N VAL A 23 1.73 13.42 -15.07
CA VAL A 23 2.13 14.82 -15.21
C VAL A 23 2.68 15.27 -13.86
N LYS A 24 3.88 15.85 -13.86
CA LYS A 24 4.45 16.50 -12.68
C LYS A 24 3.58 17.71 -12.36
N ASP A 25 2.68 17.57 -11.40
CA ASP A 25 1.80 18.66 -10.99
C ASP A 25 2.66 19.85 -10.50
N PRO A 26 2.38 21.09 -10.96
CA PRO A 26 2.92 22.27 -10.31
C PRO A 26 2.47 22.24 -8.84
N VAL A 27 3.30 22.74 -7.92
CA VAL A 27 2.95 22.84 -6.49
C VAL A 27 1.70 23.69 -6.37
N GLN A 28 0.54 23.02 -6.37
CA GLN A 28 -0.76 23.63 -6.25
C GLN A 28 -0.99 23.87 -4.77
N ALA A 29 -1.20 25.13 -4.40
CA ALA A 29 -1.71 25.46 -3.08
C ALA A 29 -2.90 24.56 -2.78
N GLU A 30 -2.80 23.84 -1.65
CA GLU A 30 -3.74 22.80 -1.25
C GLU A 30 -5.17 23.36 -1.30
N ALA A 31 -5.96 22.90 -2.28
CA ALA A 31 -7.35 23.31 -2.37
C ALA A 31 -8.05 22.82 -1.11
N ALA A 32 -8.57 23.76 -0.31
CA ALA A 32 -9.32 23.45 0.89
C ALA A 32 -10.39 22.41 0.56
N LEU A 33 -10.38 21.31 1.30
CA LEU A 33 -11.32 20.21 1.12
C LEU A 33 -12.76 20.77 1.23
N PRO A 34 -13.69 20.39 0.34
CA PRO A 34 -15.08 20.78 0.48
C PRO A 34 -15.57 20.35 1.87
N GLN A 35 -15.92 21.31 2.73
CA GLN A 35 -16.55 21.05 4.01
C GLN A 35 -17.98 20.54 3.77
N GLY A 36 -18.10 19.23 3.60
CA GLY A 36 -19.35 18.50 3.80
C GLY A 36 -19.25 17.70 5.09
N ASN A 37 -20.23 17.87 5.98
CA ASN A 37 -20.39 17.24 7.30
C ASN A 37 -19.56 15.95 7.51
N VAL A 38 -18.35 16.09 8.09
CA VAL A 38 -17.53 14.97 8.54
C VAL A 38 -18.01 14.59 9.94
N VAL A 39 -18.44 13.34 10.15
CA VAL A 39 -18.81 12.89 11.51
C VAL A 39 -17.82 11.85 12.06
N TRP A 40 -16.84 11.40 11.27
CA TRP A 40 -15.66 10.71 11.79
C TRP A 40 -14.50 10.76 10.79
N ASP A 41 -13.29 11.10 11.25
CA ASP A 41 -12.07 10.99 10.46
C ASP A 41 -10.97 10.26 11.25
N LEU A 42 -10.29 9.33 10.57
CA LEU A 42 -9.01 8.82 11.03
C LEU A 42 -7.93 9.49 10.20
N HIS A 43 -7.13 10.33 10.85
CA HIS A 43 -5.91 10.89 10.27
C HIS A 43 -4.68 10.26 10.95
N GLU A 44 -3.74 9.79 10.14
CA GLU A 44 -2.45 9.30 10.60
C GLU A 44 -1.34 9.84 9.68
N SER A 45 -0.54 10.75 10.20
CA SER A 45 0.63 11.33 9.51
C SER A 45 1.89 10.47 9.66
N PHE A 46 1.87 9.46 10.53
CA PHE A 46 3.01 8.54 10.74
C PHE A 46 4.31 9.21 11.26
N ASP A 47 4.24 10.41 11.83
CA ASP A 47 5.35 11.09 12.53
C ASP A 47 5.97 10.21 13.63
N SER A 48 5.19 9.29 14.22
CA SER A 48 5.65 8.44 15.30
C SER A 48 5.09 7.02 15.18
N VAL A 49 5.70 6.23 14.30
CA VAL A 49 5.27 4.85 14.01
C VAL A 49 5.29 3.95 15.25
N GLY A 50 6.20 4.21 16.18
CA GLY A 50 6.28 3.49 17.47
C GLY A 50 5.02 3.61 18.34
N LYS A 51 4.13 4.57 18.07
CA LYS A 51 2.88 4.77 18.83
C LYS A 51 1.67 4.12 18.16
N LEU A 52 1.78 3.57 16.95
CA LEU A 52 0.64 3.06 16.19
C LEU A 52 -0.11 1.94 16.91
N THR A 53 0.60 1.04 17.59
CA THR A 53 -0.02 -0.07 18.33
C THR A 53 -0.89 0.44 19.49
N SER A 54 -0.47 1.50 20.20
CA SER A 54 -1.29 2.16 21.21
C SER A 54 -2.52 2.87 20.63
N LYS A 55 -2.49 3.23 19.33
CA LYS A 55 -3.61 3.79 18.58
C LYS A 55 -4.50 2.68 17.96
N GLY A 56 -4.22 1.40 18.18
CA GLY A 56 -5.02 0.27 17.70
C GLY A 56 -4.64 -0.29 16.33
N TRP A 57 -3.58 0.22 15.71
CA TRP A 57 -3.00 -0.40 14.50
C TRP A 57 -2.33 -1.73 14.83
N VAL A 58 -2.30 -2.63 13.86
CA VAL A 58 -1.61 -3.92 13.96
C VAL A 58 -0.59 -4.03 12.85
N ILE A 59 0.65 -4.37 13.20
CA ILE A 59 1.73 -4.62 12.24
C ILE A 59 2.05 -6.11 12.29
N LYS A 60 2.06 -6.78 11.13
CA LYS A 60 2.33 -8.22 11.06
C LYS A 60 3.12 -8.55 9.80
N ASN A 61 4.17 -9.34 9.95
CA ASN A 61 4.92 -9.89 8.83
C ASN A 61 4.57 -11.39 8.67
N LEU A 62 4.07 -11.76 7.50
CA LEU A 62 3.80 -13.15 7.11
C LEU A 62 4.67 -13.58 5.92
N SER A 63 5.73 -12.83 5.61
CA SER A 63 6.65 -13.20 4.53
C SER A 63 7.28 -14.56 4.78
N GLU A 64 7.61 -15.27 3.71
CA GLU A 64 8.21 -16.59 3.75
C GLU A 64 9.34 -16.69 2.71
N PRO A 65 10.61 -16.84 3.12
CA PRO A 65 11.07 -16.95 4.52
C PRO A 65 10.90 -15.63 5.31
N MET A 66 10.57 -15.73 6.60
CA MET A 66 10.38 -14.55 7.45
C MET A 66 11.66 -13.71 7.55
N GLY A 67 11.55 -12.42 7.19
CA GLY A 67 12.64 -11.45 7.29
C GLY A 67 12.78 -10.85 8.69
N SER A 68 13.73 -9.93 8.83
CA SER A 68 14.06 -9.28 10.11
C SER A 68 13.23 -8.04 10.42
N THR A 69 12.41 -7.56 9.47
CA THR A 69 11.63 -6.34 9.62
C THR A 69 10.18 -6.49 9.17
N GLY A 70 9.44 -5.39 9.23
CA GLY A 70 8.10 -5.19 8.67
C GLY A 70 7.87 -3.70 8.48
N TRP A 71 6.61 -3.26 8.54
CA TRP A 71 6.27 -1.84 8.59
C TRP A 71 6.90 -1.17 9.82
N ARG A 72 7.58 -0.04 9.60
CA ARG A 72 8.38 0.68 10.62
C ARG A 72 8.55 2.15 10.25
N GLN A 73 9.16 2.93 11.14
CA GLN A 73 9.49 4.34 10.87
C GLN A 73 10.19 4.49 9.51
N GLY A 74 9.87 5.56 8.80
CA GLY A 74 10.42 5.90 7.50
C GLY A 74 11.94 5.79 7.46
N ARG A 75 12.47 5.28 6.36
CA ARG A 75 13.90 5.13 6.15
C ARG A 75 14.41 6.22 5.22
N TYR A 76 15.33 7.03 5.72
CA TYR A 76 16.04 8.05 4.95
C TYR A 76 17.43 8.26 5.55
N GLU A 77 18.40 7.48 5.10
CA GLU A 77 19.75 7.40 5.67
C GLU A 77 20.79 7.59 4.57
N SER A 78 21.97 8.13 4.88
CA SER A 78 23.05 8.16 3.88
C SER A 78 23.53 6.76 3.53
N ALA A 79 23.77 6.49 2.25
CA ALA A 79 24.26 5.21 1.75
C ALA A 79 25.78 4.99 1.97
N GLN A 80 26.48 5.94 2.62
CA GLN A 80 27.90 5.82 2.93
C GLN A 80 28.19 4.55 3.75
N GLY A 81 28.85 3.57 3.13
CA GLY A 81 29.24 2.29 3.75
C GLY A 81 28.36 1.07 3.42
N MET A 82 27.20 1.26 2.77
CA MET A 82 26.26 0.19 2.38
C MET A 82 26.10 0.03 0.86
N GLN A 83 26.95 0.71 0.08
CA GLN A 83 26.97 0.76 -1.39
C GLN A 83 27.05 -0.61 -2.09
N TYR A 84 27.40 -1.68 -1.38
CA TYR A 84 27.63 -3.00 -1.97
C TYR A 84 26.38 -3.65 -2.61
N LYS A 85 25.16 -3.19 -2.30
CA LYS A 85 23.91 -3.76 -2.84
C LYS A 85 23.14 -2.84 -3.80
N PHE A 86 23.55 -1.59 -3.88
CA PHE A 86 22.93 -0.54 -4.67
C PHE A 86 24.06 0.10 -5.46
N ASN A 87 24.51 -0.56 -6.52
CA ASN A 87 25.70 -0.20 -7.29
C ASN A 87 25.53 1.08 -8.14
N GLY A 88 24.59 1.96 -7.75
CA GLY A 88 24.29 3.24 -8.38
C GLY A 88 24.75 4.43 -7.50
N PRO A 89 24.81 5.65 -8.05
CA PRO A 89 25.33 6.84 -7.36
C PRO A 89 24.36 7.42 -6.30
N VAL A 90 23.42 6.63 -5.76
CA VAL A 90 22.37 7.14 -4.90
C VAL A 90 22.93 7.41 -3.49
N PRO A 91 22.94 8.66 -3.01
CA PRO A 91 23.58 9.02 -1.75
C PRO A 91 22.79 8.59 -0.50
N TYR A 92 21.58 8.06 -0.68
CA TYR A 92 20.67 7.71 0.41
C TYR A 92 19.97 6.37 0.20
N ILE A 93 19.65 5.68 1.29
CA ILE A 93 18.73 4.53 1.31
C ILE A 93 17.35 5.03 1.72
N GLY A 94 16.34 4.69 0.93
CA GLY A 94 14.96 5.17 1.10
C GLY A 94 14.75 6.57 0.53
N PHE A 95 13.89 7.37 1.17
CA PHE A 95 13.46 8.68 0.67
C PHE A 95 12.86 9.54 1.80
N PRO A 96 12.84 10.87 1.68
CA PRO A 96 12.24 11.72 2.69
C PRO A 96 10.70 11.60 2.68
N ALA A 97 10.08 11.89 3.83
CA ALA A 97 8.64 11.99 4.04
C ALA A 97 7.95 12.89 3.02
N PHE A 98 6.66 12.65 2.76
CA PHE A 98 5.83 13.57 1.99
C PHE A 98 5.59 14.85 2.81
N ARG A 99 5.26 14.69 4.10
CA ARG A 99 5.23 15.79 5.07
C ARG A 99 6.14 15.49 6.25
N ALA A 100 7.25 16.22 6.35
CA ALA A 100 8.16 16.13 7.49
C ALA A 100 7.79 17.18 8.55
N ASN A 101 7.29 16.76 9.72
CA ASN A 101 6.94 17.67 10.82
C ASN A 101 8.10 17.85 11.81
N THR A 102 8.83 16.77 12.09
CA THR A 102 9.91 16.67 13.07
C THR A 102 11.20 16.11 12.45
N ALA A 103 11.09 15.18 11.49
CA ALA A 103 12.23 14.54 10.83
C ALA A 103 11.88 14.16 9.37
N PRO A 104 12.87 14.01 8.48
CA PRO A 104 12.62 13.53 7.11
C PRO A 104 12.16 12.06 7.07
N THR A 105 12.15 11.37 8.20
CA THR A 105 11.68 10.00 8.37
C THR A 105 10.23 9.92 8.84
N ASP A 106 9.49 11.04 8.92
CA ASP A 106 8.11 11.15 9.41
C ASP A 106 7.10 10.58 8.39
N PHE A 107 7.20 9.28 8.16
CA PHE A 107 6.29 8.47 7.36
C PHE A 107 6.45 7.02 7.83
N ILE A 108 5.62 6.11 7.34
CA ILE A 108 5.81 4.67 7.60
C ILE A 108 6.35 4.00 6.34
N SER A 109 7.30 3.07 6.51
CA SER A 109 7.89 2.33 5.40
C SER A 109 8.04 0.85 5.69
N VAL A 110 8.16 0.07 4.63
CA VAL A 110 8.53 -1.35 4.67
C VAL A 110 9.41 -1.64 3.47
N ASP A 111 10.41 -2.49 3.65
CA ASP A 111 11.36 -2.82 2.60
C ASP A 111 11.58 -4.34 2.47
N VAL A 112 12.38 -4.70 1.48
CA VAL A 112 12.74 -6.07 1.12
C VAL A 112 13.23 -6.92 2.29
N SER A 113 13.74 -6.32 3.38
CA SER A 113 14.14 -7.06 4.57
C SER A 113 12.96 -7.65 5.36
N ALA A 114 11.73 -7.42 4.92
CA ALA A 114 10.55 -8.15 5.38
C ALA A 114 10.59 -9.64 4.96
N VAL A 115 11.32 -10.00 3.90
CA VAL A 115 11.58 -11.39 3.50
C VAL A 115 13.07 -11.68 3.63
N ASN A 116 13.44 -12.86 4.14
CA ASN A 116 14.84 -13.26 4.23
C ASN A 116 15.27 -13.96 2.93
N GLY A 117 16.22 -13.37 2.21
CA GLY A 117 16.69 -13.90 0.94
C GLY A 117 15.66 -13.71 -0.17
N THR A 118 15.24 -14.81 -0.77
CA THR A 118 14.26 -14.85 -1.86
C THR A 118 13.04 -15.66 -1.42
N GLY A 119 11.85 -15.13 -1.70
CA GLY A 119 10.60 -15.76 -1.31
C GLY A 119 9.40 -14.84 -1.45
N ASN A 120 8.31 -15.20 -0.80
CA ASN A 120 7.06 -14.45 -0.83
C ASN A 120 7.05 -13.37 0.24
N LEU A 121 6.97 -12.12 -0.20
CA LEU A 121 6.81 -10.96 0.66
C LEU A 121 5.33 -10.78 1.01
N SER A 122 5.01 -10.61 2.30
CA SER A 122 3.66 -10.37 2.80
C SER A 122 3.71 -9.61 4.14
N ALA A 123 3.90 -8.29 4.07
CA ALA A 123 3.99 -7.43 5.25
C ALA A 123 2.78 -6.51 5.38
N TRP A 124 2.11 -6.57 6.53
CA TRP A 124 0.81 -5.97 6.79
C TRP A 124 0.88 -4.81 7.78
N LEU A 125 0.23 -3.70 7.44
CA LEU A 125 -0.13 -2.59 8.31
C LEU A 125 -1.66 -2.50 8.32
N ILE A 126 -2.27 -2.75 9.46
CA ILE A 126 -3.72 -2.92 9.60
C ILE A 126 -4.26 -1.77 10.46
N SER A 127 -5.26 -1.06 9.95
CA SER A 127 -5.92 0.06 10.64
C SER A 127 -6.53 -0.37 11.97
N PRO A 128 -6.82 0.55 12.92
CA PRO A 128 -7.77 0.32 14.00
C PRO A 128 -9.16 -0.11 13.47
N GLN A 129 -10.03 -0.61 14.35
CA GLN A 129 -11.45 -0.80 14.02
C GLN A 129 -12.11 0.56 13.88
N ILE A 130 -12.81 0.78 12.77
CA ILE A 130 -13.49 2.02 12.47
C ILE A 130 -14.87 1.75 11.86
N PRO A 131 -15.88 2.61 12.10
CA PRO A 131 -17.13 2.53 11.37
C PRO A 131 -16.88 2.85 9.89
N MET A 132 -17.57 2.13 9.00
CA MET A 132 -17.48 2.32 7.56
C MET A 132 -18.85 2.21 6.90
N LYS A 133 -19.05 2.98 5.82
CA LYS A 133 -20.18 2.85 4.90
C LYS A 133 -19.75 2.99 3.45
N ASN A 134 -20.59 2.49 2.54
CA ASN A 134 -20.37 2.71 1.11
C ASN A 134 -20.37 4.21 0.80
N GLY A 135 -19.38 4.65 0.01
CA GLY A 135 -19.16 6.06 -0.31
C GLY A 135 -18.14 6.78 0.59
N ASP A 136 -17.70 6.17 1.68
CA ASP A 136 -16.56 6.65 2.45
C ASP A 136 -15.28 6.63 1.61
N THR A 137 -14.27 7.39 2.02
CA THR A 137 -13.05 7.55 1.23
C THR A 137 -11.80 7.34 2.06
N LEU A 138 -10.91 6.48 1.60
CA LEU A 138 -9.53 6.34 2.08
C LEU A 138 -8.58 7.10 1.14
N ILE A 139 -7.77 7.98 1.69
CA ILE A 139 -6.78 8.80 0.98
C ILE A 139 -5.44 8.59 1.67
N PHE A 140 -4.37 8.42 0.91
CA PHE A 140 -3.01 8.35 1.43
C PHE A 140 -2.01 8.69 0.31
N TYR A 141 -0.78 9.00 0.68
CA TYR A 141 0.33 9.15 -0.26
C TYR A 141 1.20 7.92 -0.20
N THR A 142 1.70 7.47 -1.35
CA THR A 142 2.64 6.36 -1.42
C THR A 142 3.70 6.57 -2.48
N ARG A 143 4.87 5.97 -2.26
CA ARG A 143 5.96 5.90 -3.24
C ARG A 143 6.86 4.72 -2.95
N THR A 144 7.72 4.44 -3.92
CA THR A 144 8.93 3.62 -3.78
C THR A 144 10.19 4.47 -3.95
N ALA A 145 11.35 3.82 -3.82
CA ALA A 145 12.64 4.41 -4.17
C ALA A 145 12.75 4.66 -5.69
N ASP A 146 13.43 5.74 -6.06
CA ASP A 146 13.83 5.96 -7.47
C ASP A 146 14.92 4.95 -7.81
N ASP A 147 14.62 4.06 -8.76
CA ASP A 147 15.51 2.96 -9.15
C ASP A 147 15.99 3.02 -10.60
N ALA A 148 15.67 4.10 -11.32
CA ALA A 148 16.03 4.29 -12.72
C ALA A 148 17.54 4.24 -12.99
N ASN A 149 18.37 4.45 -11.96
CA ASN A 149 19.84 4.43 -12.07
C ASN A 149 20.47 3.16 -11.47
N TYR A 150 19.68 2.17 -11.03
CA TYR A 150 20.20 0.88 -10.57
C TYR A 150 20.27 -0.14 -11.70
N PRO A 151 21.23 -1.08 -11.64
CA PRO A 151 21.34 -2.15 -12.63
C PRO A 151 20.19 -3.16 -12.55
N ASP A 152 19.57 -3.30 -11.38
CA ASP A 152 18.47 -4.22 -11.12
C ASP A 152 17.21 -3.43 -10.75
N TYR A 153 16.22 -3.44 -11.65
CA TYR A 153 14.98 -2.70 -11.47
C TYR A 153 13.98 -3.44 -10.59
N THR A 154 13.32 -2.70 -9.71
CA THR A 154 12.44 -3.23 -8.69
C THR A 154 10.97 -3.18 -9.14
N ARG A 155 10.16 -4.06 -8.57
CA ARG A 155 8.76 -4.31 -8.96
C ARG A 155 7.90 -4.33 -7.71
N ASP A 156 7.77 -3.18 -7.06
CA ASP A 156 7.04 -3.08 -5.80
C ASP A 156 5.54 -3.18 -6.03
N ARG A 157 4.83 -3.87 -5.14
CA ARG A 157 3.38 -4.04 -5.23
C ARG A 157 2.71 -3.88 -3.88
N LEU A 158 1.65 -3.08 -3.83
CA LEU A 158 0.86 -2.82 -2.62
C LEU A 158 -0.59 -3.21 -2.86
N GLN A 159 -1.12 -4.08 -2.01
CA GLN A 159 -2.54 -4.30 -1.91
C GLN A 159 -3.14 -3.48 -0.77
N VAL A 160 -4.31 -2.89 -1.01
CA VAL A 160 -5.18 -2.35 0.03
C VAL A 160 -6.36 -3.28 0.15
N LEU A 161 -6.53 -3.91 1.31
CA LEU A 161 -7.60 -4.87 1.56
C LEU A 161 -8.50 -4.40 2.71
N ALA A 162 -9.73 -4.90 2.76
CA ALA A 162 -10.68 -4.63 3.82
C ALA A 162 -11.25 -5.89 4.45
N ASN A 163 -11.44 -5.79 5.76
CA ASN A 163 -12.29 -6.67 6.55
C ASN A 163 -13.54 -5.88 6.95
N PHE A 164 -14.69 -6.26 6.40
CA PHE A 164 -15.98 -5.65 6.72
C PHE A 164 -16.84 -6.46 7.69
N THR A 165 -16.37 -7.64 8.11
CA THR A 165 -17.21 -8.67 8.75
C THR A 165 -17.05 -8.70 10.27
N ASP A 166 -15.88 -9.11 10.75
CA ASP A 166 -15.65 -9.43 12.17
C ASP A 166 -14.75 -8.40 12.88
N GLY A 167 -14.19 -7.46 12.12
CA GLY A 167 -13.28 -6.43 12.61
C GLY A 167 -11.97 -6.95 13.21
N THR A 168 -11.66 -8.23 13.07
CA THR A 168 -10.40 -8.81 13.52
C THR A 168 -9.23 -8.36 12.65
N ALA A 169 -8.01 -8.43 13.20
CA ALA A 169 -6.77 -8.27 12.44
C ALA A 169 -6.25 -9.63 11.89
N ASN A 170 -7.14 -10.62 11.71
CA ASN A 170 -6.74 -11.95 11.26
C ASN A 170 -6.41 -11.93 9.76
N VAL A 171 -5.13 -12.00 9.44
CA VAL A 171 -4.62 -12.13 8.05
C VAL A 171 -4.19 -13.56 7.70
N GLY A 172 -4.50 -14.54 8.56
CA GLY A 172 -4.07 -15.93 8.41
C GLY A 172 -2.65 -16.20 8.95
N SER A 173 -2.05 -17.28 8.43
CA SER A 173 -0.80 -17.87 8.93
C SER A 173 0.25 -18.17 7.84
N SER A 174 -0.01 -17.82 6.58
CA SER A 174 0.95 -18.01 5.47
C SER A 174 1.18 -16.73 4.68
N SER A 175 2.27 -16.70 3.92
CA SER A 175 2.61 -15.59 3.02
C SER A 175 1.58 -15.31 1.93
N THR A 176 0.69 -16.26 1.63
CA THR A 176 -0.39 -16.11 0.65
C THR A 176 -1.75 -15.83 1.28
N SER A 177 -1.96 -16.15 2.55
CA SER A 177 -3.24 -15.95 3.23
C SER A 177 -3.61 -14.48 3.44
N THR A 178 -4.91 -14.19 3.45
CA THR A 178 -5.47 -12.86 3.76
C THR A 178 -6.46 -12.87 4.93
N GLY A 179 -6.80 -14.05 5.46
CA GLY A 179 -7.72 -14.21 6.59
C GLY A 179 -9.06 -13.51 6.37
N SER A 180 -9.46 -12.64 7.30
CA SER A 180 -10.72 -11.87 7.25
C SER A 180 -10.66 -10.68 6.29
N PHE A 181 -9.51 -10.37 5.68
CA PHE A 181 -9.36 -9.30 4.68
C PHE A 181 -9.70 -9.83 3.28
N THR A 182 -10.99 -10.03 3.01
CA THR A 182 -11.49 -10.69 1.80
C THR A 182 -11.85 -9.73 0.67
N THR A 183 -11.94 -8.42 0.93
CA THR A 183 -12.22 -7.42 -0.11
C THR A 183 -10.94 -6.72 -0.53
N VAL A 184 -10.59 -6.76 -1.82
CA VAL A 184 -9.50 -5.94 -2.37
C VAL A 184 -10.05 -4.57 -2.76
N LEU A 185 -9.56 -3.52 -2.10
CA LEU A 185 -9.92 -2.13 -2.38
C LEU A 185 -9.05 -1.52 -3.47
N ALA A 186 -7.76 -1.90 -3.52
CA ALA A 186 -6.81 -1.53 -4.56
C ALA A 186 -5.66 -2.54 -4.66
N ASP A 187 -5.06 -2.65 -5.84
CA ASP A 187 -3.87 -3.48 -6.11
C ASP A 187 -2.91 -2.68 -7.01
N ILE A 188 -1.99 -1.95 -6.38
CA ILE A 188 -1.05 -1.06 -7.05
C ILE A 188 0.11 -1.91 -7.58
N ASN A 189 0.38 -1.79 -8.88
CA ASN A 189 1.36 -2.59 -9.62
C ASN A 189 1.08 -4.11 -9.60
N GLN A 190 -0.18 -4.49 -9.80
CA GLN A 190 -0.61 -5.90 -9.79
C GLN A 190 0.20 -6.81 -10.75
N ASN A 191 0.67 -6.24 -11.87
CA ASN A 191 1.37 -6.98 -12.93
C ASN A 191 2.90 -6.98 -12.78
N TYR A 192 3.45 -6.45 -11.68
CA TYR A 192 4.90 -6.35 -11.46
C TYR A 192 5.64 -5.66 -12.61
N ILE A 193 5.08 -4.54 -13.08
CA ILE A 193 5.78 -3.63 -13.99
C ILE A 193 6.94 -3.03 -13.21
N GLU A 194 8.08 -2.85 -13.87
CA GLU A 194 9.24 -2.18 -13.27
C GLU A 194 8.87 -0.76 -12.85
N ASN A 195 9.34 -0.32 -11.68
CA ASN A 195 8.93 0.95 -11.10
C ASN A 195 9.26 2.14 -12.00
N PHE A 196 10.49 2.22 -12.52
CA PHE A 196 10.91 3.22 -13.51
C PHE A 196 10.06 3.24 -14.80
N ASN A 197 9.36 2.14 -15.11
CA ASN A 197 8.48 2.01 -16.25
C ASN A 197 6.99 2.18 -15.89
N GLY A 198 6.71 2.90 -14.80
CA GLY A 198 5.36 3.24 -14.37
C GLY A 198 4.64 2.15 -13.58
N GLY A 199 5.38 1.20 -13.00
CA GLY A 199 4.82 0.17 -12.12
C GLY A 199 4.32 0.73 -10.79
N TYR A 200 5.23 0.95 -9.84
CA TYR A 200 4.96 1.65 -8.59
C TYR A 200 5.46 3.11 -8.65
N PRO A 201 4.76 4.10 -8.06
CA PRO A 201 5.20 5.50 -8.14
C PRO A 201 6.56 5.75 -7.47
N GLU A 202 7.55 6.26 -8.22
CA GLU A 202 8.87 6.60 -7.68
C GLU A 202 8.93 7.98 -7.01
N VAL A 203 7.84 8.75 -7.10
CA VAL A 203 7.60 9.99 -6.36
C VAL A 203 6.30 9.87 -5.56
N TRP A 204 6.16 10.66 -4.49
CA TRP A 204 4.94 10.66 -3.67
C TRP A 204 3.70 10.92 -4.51
N ALA A 205 2.87 9.89 -4.67
CA ALA A 205 1.63 9.94 -5.41
C ALA A 205 0.44 9.73 -4.48
N ARG A 206 -0.62 10.53 -4.67
CA ARG A 206 -1.84 10.42 -3.88
C ARG A 206 -2.73 9.30 -4.41
N ALA A 207 -3.04 8.32 -3.57
CA ALA A 207 -4.08 7.34 -3.81
C ALA A 207 -5.40 7.79 -3.17
N ARG A 208 -6.51 7.62 -3.89
CA ARG A 208 -7.87 7.86 -3.40
C ARG A 208 -8.75 6.66 -3.71
N ILE A 209 -9.24 6.00 -2.67
CA ILE A 209 -10.07 4.80 -2.74
C ILE A 209 -11.44 5.12 -2.18
N VAL A 210 -12.49 4.81 -2.93
CA VAL A 210 -13.87 4.86 -2.43
C VAL A 210 -14.23 3.50 -1.86
N ILE A 211 -14.68 3.47 -0.61
CA ILE A 211 -15.15 2.25 0.04
C ILE A 211 -16.51 1.87 -0.55
N ASN A 212 -16.61 0.66 -1.07
CA ASN A 212 -17.81 0.11 -1.66
C ASN A 212 -17.90 -1.38 -1.33
N ASN A 213 -19.03 -2.00 -1.69
CA ASN A 213 -19.28 -3.44 -1.52
C ASN A 213 -19.25 -3.91 -0.05
N ILE A 214 -19.51 -3.02 0.91
CA ILE A 214 -19.77 -3.43 2.29
C ILE A 214 -21.11 -4.18 2.30
N PRO A 215 -21.19 -5.40 2.88
CA PRO A 215 -22.46 -6.11 3.08
C PRO A 215 -23.44 -5.23 3.86
N ASN A 216 -24.67 -5.09 3.36
CA ASN A 216 -25.70 -4.17 3.89
C ASN A 216 -25.31 -2.68 3.87
N GLY A 217 -24.22 -2.32 3.20
CA GLY A 217 -23.78 -0.94 2.98
C GLY A 217 -23.07 -0.27 4.16
N VAL A 218 -23.05 -0.87 5.35
CA VAL A 218 -22.47 -0.32 6.58
C VAL A 218 -21.85 -1.39 7.47
N THR A 219 -20.81 -1.04 8.23
CA THR A 219 -20.21 -1.86 9.30
C THR A 219 -19.68 -0.97 10.42
N SER A 220 -19.80 -1.39 11.68
CA SER A 220 -19.32 -0.62 12.84
C SER A 220 -17.88 -0.96 13.25
N THR A 221 -17.32 -2.05 12.73
CA THR A 221 -16.03 -2.60 13.16
C THR A 221 -15.08 -2.86 11.99
N GLY A 222 -15.27 -2.18 10.85
CA GLY A 222 -14.46 -2.37 9.66
C GLY A 222 -12.96 -2.11 9.90
N ARG A 223 -12.12 -2.77 9.13
CA ARG A 223 -10.69 -2.46 9.02
C ARG A 223 -10.27 -2.41 7.56
N PHE A 224 -9.32 -1.53 7.25
CA PHE A 224 -8.53 -1.62 6.03
C PHE A 224 -7.10 -1.99 6.39
N ALA A 225 -6.35 -2.53 5.43
CA ALA A 225 -4.96 -2.89 5.61
C ALA A 225 -4.15 -2.65 4.34
N PHE A 226 -2.90 -2.26 4.54
CA PHE A 226 -1.87 -2.18 3.53
C PHE A 226 -1.02 -3.43 3.60
N ARG A 227 -0.95 -4.18 2.51
CA ARG A 227 -0.10 -5.35 2.38
C ARG A 227 0.92 -5.10 1.29
N TYR A 228 2.16 -4.83 1.70
CA TYR A 228 3.29 -4.94 0.77
C TYR A 228 3.43 -6.41 0.42
N VAL A 229 3.33 -6.73 -0.87
CA VAL A 229 3.21 -8.11 -1.34
C VAL A 229 4.08 -8.33 -2.56
N GLY A 230 4.72 -9.49 -2.62
CA GLY A 230 5.52 -9.87 -3.78
C GLY A 230 5.68 -11.38 -3.84
N ASN A 231 5.37 -11.98 -4.99
CA ASN A 231 5.61 -13.40 -5.21
C ASN A 231 7.04 -13.58 -5.69
N ASP A 232 7.84 -14.40 -5.02
CA ASP A 232 9.26 -14.58 -5.39
C ASP A 232 9.98 -13.23 -5.56
N ALA A 233 9.79 -12.33 -4.59
CA ALA A 233 10.30 -10.97 -4.62
C ALA A 233 11.74 -10.94 -4.08
N GLY A 234 11.92 -10.66 -2.79
CA GLY A 234 13.21 -10.74 -2.11
C GLY A 234 14.35 -10.01 -2.82
N LEU A 235 15.58 -10.34 -2.42
CA LEU A 235 16.79 -9.69 -2.95
C LEU A 235 17.32 -10.30 -4.26
N GLN A 236 16.79 -11.43 -4.70
CA GLN A 236 17.30 -12.12 -5.90
C GLN A 236 16.18 -12.78 -6.73
N GLY A 237 14.91 -12.54 -6.39
CA GLY A 237 13.79 -13.08 -7.14
C GLY A 237 13.41 -12.21 -8.34
N PRO A 238 12.65 -12.76 -9.31
CA PRO A 238 12.22 -12.05 -10.51
C PRO A 238 11.35 -10.82 -10.22
N ASN A 239 10.67 -10.77 -9.07
CA ASN A 239 9.89 -9.61 -8.62
C ASN A 239 10.63 -8.81 -7.56
N PHE A 240 11.91 -8.53 -7.82
CA PHE A 240 12.84 -7.85 -6.92
C PHE A 240 12.18 -6.66 -6.20
N ALA A 241 12.15 -6.73 -4.87
CA ALA A 241 11.48 -5.76 -4.00
C ALA A 241 12.47 -4.70 -3.51
N SER A 242 12.01 -3.47 -3.34
CA SER A 242 12.82 -2.39 -2.77
C SER A 242 12.29 -1.95 -1.41
N ILE A 243 11.70 -0.76 -1.32
CA ILE A 243 11.13 -0.10 -0.16
C ILE A 243 9.92 0.71 -0.62
N ILE A 244 8.78 0.55 0.06
CA ILE A 244 7.63 1.41 -0.14
C ILE A 244 7.32 2.21 1.12
N GLY A 245 6.72 3.38 0.93
CA GLY A 245 6.33 4.29 1.99
C GLY A 245 4.86 4.67 1.88
N ILE A 246 4.24 4.92 3.04
CA ILE A 246 2.90 5.52 3.15
C ILE A 246 3.01 6.74 4.06
N ASP A 247 2.33 7.80 3.68
CA ASP A 247 2.28 9.05 4.43
C ASP A 247 0.90 9.71 4.28
N GLU A 248 0.58 10.64 5.19
CA GLU A 248 -0.61 11.49 5.19
C GLU A 248 -1.92 10.73 4.90
N LEU A 249 -2.20 9.73 5.73
CA LEU A 249 -3.39 8.92 5.60
C LEU A 249 -4.59 9.63 6.20
N THR A 250 -5.67 9.69 5.43
CA THR A 250 -6.99 10.12 5.92
C THR A 250 -8.07 9.14 5.48
N TYR A 251 -8.80 8.61 6.44
CA TYR A 251 -10.09 7.97 6.20
C TYR A 251 -11.20 8.97 6.54
N LYS A 252 -12.12 9.18 5.61
CA LYS A 252 -13.27 10.07 5.78
C LYS A 252 -14.55 9.27 5.81
N HIS A 253 -15.20 9.27 6.97
CA HIS A 253 -16.57 8.84 7.13
C HIS A 253 -17.49 10.00 6.82
N LYS A 254 -18.21 9.94 5.70
CA LYS A 254 -19.18 11.00 5.39
C LYS A 254 -20.36 10.86 6.35
N GLY A 255 -20.86 11.95 6.92
CA GLY A 255 -22.19 11.95 7.53
C GLY A 255 -23.25 11.52 6.51
N GLU A 256 -24.41 11.05 6.97
CA GLU A 256 -25.59 10.97 6.10
C GLU A 256 -26.05 12.37 5.66
#